data_AF-A0AAF0VVN9-F1
#
_entry.id   AF-A0AAF0VVN9-F1
#
_cell.length_a   1.000
_cell.length_b   1.000
_cell.length_c   1.000
_cell.angle_alpha   90.00
_cell.angle_beta   90.00
_cell.angle_gamma   90.00
#
_symmetry.space_group_name_H-M   'P 1'
#
loop_
_entity.id
_entity.type
_entity.pdbx_description
1 polymer ?
#
loop_
_entity_poly.entity_id
_entity_poly.type
_entity_poly.pdbx_seq_one_letter_code
_entity_poly.pdbx_strand_id
1 'polypeptide(L)'
;MSNIAGSLNSLIWLLIVILIIAVVIWAVRMAFAPRGGRTYREHTVVQQPAPSQPAQSGGLAPGWYPDQNDHRMMRYYDGRVWTSETRGA
;
A
#
# COMPACT_ATOMS: atom_id res chain seq x y z
N MET A 1 18.66 -53.40 -0.97
CA MET A 1 19.10 -52.14 -1.61
C MET A 1 17.98 -51.58 -2.50
N SER A 2 16.80 -51.39 -1.94
CA SER A 2 15.55 -51.13 -2.70
C SER A 2 14.87 -49.80 -2.33
N ASN A 3 15.31 -49.13 -1.25
CA ASN A 3 14.71 -47.88 -0.78
C ASN A 3 15.21 -46.63 -1.51
N ILE A 4 16.34 -46.74 -2.24
CA ILE A 4 16.98 -45.60 -2.90
C ILE A 4 16.27 -45.25 -4.22
N ALA A 5 15.86 -46.25 -5.01
CA ALA A 5 15.12 -46.00 -6.25
C ALA A 5 13.73 -45.40 -5.97
N GLY A 6 13.06 -45.86 -4.91
CA GLY A 6 11.79 -45.30 -4.45
C GLY A 6 11.94 -43.87 -3.91
N SER A 7 13.00 -43.59 -3.15
CA SER A 7 13.25 -42.25 -2.61
C SER A 7 13.64 -41.24 -3.69
N LEU A 8 14.39 -41.62 -4.73
CA LEU A 8 14.69 -40.74 -5.87
C LEU A 8 13.43 -40.39 -6.66
N ASN A 9 12.55 -41.36 -6.93
CA ASN A 9 11.29 -41.10 -7.63
C ASN A 9 10.36 -40.21 -6.79
N SER A 10 10.33 -40.43 -5.47
CA SER A 10 9.59 -39.57 -4.53
C SER A 10 10.16 -38.16 -4.47
N LEU A 11 11.49 -37.99 -4.56
CA LEU A 11 12.14 -36.68 -4.59
C LEU A 11 11.79 -35.92 -5.87
N ILE A 12 11.79 -36.61 -7.01
CA ILE A 12 11.38 -36.02 -8.31
C ILE A 12 9.93 -35.55 -8.24
N TRP A 13 9.02 -36.38 -7.74
CA TRP A 13 7.62 -36.01 -7.57
C TRP A 13 7.43 -34.83 -6.61
N LEU A 14 8.18 -34.80 -5.50
CA LEU A 14 8.15 -33.70 -4.54
C LEU A 14 8.62 -32.38 -5.18
N LEU A 15 9.69 -32.40 -5.97
CA LEU A 15 10.15 -31.21 -6.69
C LEU A 15 9.12 -30.71 -7.71
N ILE A 16 8.44 -31.62 -8.42
CA ILE A 16 7.36 -31.28 -9.35
C ILE A 16 6.20 -30.59 -8.60
N VAL A 17 5.77 -31.16 -7.48
CA VAL A 17 4.68 -30.59 -6.67
C VAL A 17 5.06 -29.21 -6.12
N ILE A 18 6.28 -29.04 -5.62
CA ILE A 18 6.78 -27.75 -5.15
C ILE A 18 6.78 -26.72 -6.28
N LEU A 19 7.23 -27.12 -7.48
CA LEU A 19 7.23 -26.25 -8.66
C LEU A 19 5.80 -25.82 -9.03
N ILE A 20 4.86 -26.76 -9.05
CA ILE A 20 3.44 -26.47 -9.33
C ILE A 20 2.88 -25.49 -8.30
N ILE A 21 3.12 -25.73 -6.99
CA ILE A 21 2.66 -24.84 -5.92
C ILE A 21 3.29 -23.45 -6.07
N ALA A 22 4.58 -23.36 -6.37
CA ALA A 22 5.27 -22.08 -6.57
C ALA A 22 4.68 -21.29 -7.75
N VAL A 23 4.38 -21.96 -8.87
CA VAL A 23 3.74 -21.35 -10.05
C VAL A 23 2.32 -20.87 -9.71
N VAL A 24 1.55 -21.66 -8.97
CA VAL A 24 0.20 -21.28 -8.53
C VAL A 24 0.26 -20.06 -7.61
N ILE A 25 1.15 -20.05 -6.61
CA ILE A 25 1.35 -18.91 -5.71
C ILE A 25 1.78 -17.68 -6.51
N TRP A 26 2.68 -17.83 -7.48
CA TRP A 26 3.13 -16.74 -8.34
C TRP A 26 1.98 -16.20 -9.22
N ALA A 27 1.18 -17.07 -9.81
CA ALA A 27 0.04 -16.69 -10.64
C ALA A 27 -1.06 -16.00 -9.82
N VAL A 28 -1.35 -16.52 -8.62
CA VAL A 28 -2.26 -15.90 -7.65
C VAL A 28 -1.70 -14.54 -7.22
N ARG A 29 -0.42 -14.45 -6.83
CA ARG A 29 0.25 -13.19 -6.53
C ARG A 29 0.21 -12.21 -7.70
N MET A 30 0.31 -12.67 -8.94
CA MET A 30 0.20 -11.82 -10.14
C MET A 30 -1.24 -11.38 -10.41
N ALA A 31 -2.22 -12.24 -10.16
CA ALA A 31 -3.64 -11.92 -10.32
C ALA A 31 -4.15 -10.97 -9.23
N PHE A 32 -3.67 -11.13 -7.99
CA PHE A 32 -4.00 -10.31 -6.83
C PHE A 32 -3.00 -9.18 -6.57
N ALA A 33 -1.86 -9.13 -7.26
CA ALA A 33 -1.03 -7.94 -7.28
C ALA A 33 -1.91 -6.81 -7.80
N PRO A 34 -1.98 -5.66 -7.09
CA PRO A 34 -2.62 -4.48 -7.65
C PRO A 34 -1.99 -4.29 -9.01
N ARG A 35 -2.79 -4.41 -10.07
CA ARG A 35 -2.34 -4.26 -11.45
C ARG A 35 -1.53 -2.98 -11.47
N GLY A 36 -0.20 -3.11 -11.52
CA GLY A 36 0.76 -2.03 -11.46
C GLY A 36 0.75 -1.25 -12.77
N GLY A 37 -0.44 -0.80 -13.18
CA GLY A 37 -0.60 0.26 -14.14
C GLY A 37 -0.16 1.54 -13.45
N ARG A 38 1.14 1.83 -13.57
CA ARG A 38 1.73 3.18 -13.52
C ARG A 38 3.22 3.04 -13.83
N THR A 39 3.51 2.78 -15.10
CA THR A 39 4.45 3.65 -15.80
C THR A 39 3.92 5.09 -15.67
N TYR A 40 4.09 5.72 -14.50
CA TYR A 40 4.00 7.17 -14.35
C TYR A 40 5.36 7.72 -14.76
N ARG A 41 5.71 7.47 -16.02
CA ARG A 41 6.72 8.26 -16.70
C ARG A 41 5.91 9.19 -17.59
N GLU A 42 6.13 10.48 -17.37
CA GLU A 42 5.59 11.63 -18.10
C GLU A 42 4.20 12.09 -17.69
N HIS A 43 4.16 13.09 -16.80
CA HIS A 43 3.93 14.46 -17.28
C HIS A 43 4.30 15.43 -16.16
N THR A 44 5.25 16.33 -16.43
CA THR A 44 5.41 17.57 -15.67
C THR A 44 4.18 18.44 -15.97
N VAL A 45 2.98 18.07 -15.48
CA VAL A 45 1.85 19.00 -15.46
C VAL A 45 2.02 19.79 -14.19
N VAL A 46 2.45 21.03 -14.36
CA VAL A 46 2.00 22.22 -13.64
C VAL A 46 1.08 21.92 -12.45
N GLN A 47 1.54 22.32 -11.26
CA GLN A 47 0.78 22.55 -10.04
C GLN A 47 -0.67 23.01 -10.33
N GLN A 48 -1.68 22.20 -10.00
CA GLN A 48 -3.10 22.59 -10.00
C GLN A 48 -3.70 22.36 -8.59
N PRO A 49 -4.49 23.30 -8.04
CA PRO A 49 -4.79 23.42 -6.61
C PRO A 49 -5.86 22.43 -6.08
N ALA A 50 -5.78 22.13 -4.78
CA ALA A 50 -6.48 21.13 -3.92
C ALA A 50 -8.05 21.19 -3.89
N PRO A 51 -8.82 20.35 -3.13
CA PRO A 51 -8.46 19.41 -2.04
C PRO A 51 -9.29 18.10 -1.93
N SER A 52 -9.03 17.35 -0.84
CA SER A 52 -9.85 16.31 -0.17
C SER A 52 -9.43 14.84 -0.31
N GLN A 53 -8.36 14.49 0.40
CA GLN A 53 -8.21 13.17 1.00
C GLN A 53 -8.10 13.37 2.51
N PRO A 54 -8.92 12.71 3.35
CA PRO A 54 -8.75 12.75 4.79
C PRO A 54 -7.41 12.06 5.12
N ALA A 55 -6.38 12.88 5.32
CA ALA A 55 -5.08 12.43 5.74
C ALA A 55 -5.23 11.79 7.12
N GLN A 56 -4.93 10.50 7.16
CA GLN A 56 -4.79 9.72 8.38
C GLN A 56 -3.94 10.52 9.36
N SER A 57 -4.55 10.96 10.46
CA SER A 57 -3.94 11.91 11.40
C SER A 57 -2.71 11.33 12.10
N GLY A 58 -2.48 10.02 11.99
CA GLY A 58 -1.37 9.28 12.60
C GLY A 58 0.04 9.61 12.11
N GLY A 59 0.23 10.64 11.27
CA GLY A 59 1.56 11.10 10.83
C GLY A 59 1.71 12.62 10.68
N LEU A 60 0.72 13.42 11.11
CA LEU A 60 0.81 14.88 11.05
C LEU A 60 1.66 15.40 12.22
N ALA A 61 2.54 16.37 11.96
CA ALA A 61 3.25 17.06 13.02
C ALA A 61 2.29 18.03 13.75
N PRO A 62 2.55 18.39 15.03
CA PRO A 62 1.75 19.40 15.70
C PRO A 62 1.80 20.74 14.94
N GLY A 63 0.65 21.35 14.65
CA GLY A 63 0.57 22.55 13.83
C GLY A 63 -0.83 22.94 13.39
N TRP A 64 -0.92 24.07 12.67
CA TRP A 64 -2.17 24.56 12.09
C TRP A 64 -2.37 23.99 10.70
N TYR A 65 -3.53 23.38 10.46
CA TYR A 65 -3.91 22.81 9.17
C TYR A 65 -5.32 23.27 8.78
N PRO A 66 -5.73 23.18 7.49
CA PRO A 66 -7.08 23.52 7.10
C PRO A 66 -8.13 22.71 7.88
N ASP A 67 -9.17 23.38 8.39
CA ASP A 67 -10.25 22.71 9.10
C ASP A 67 -11.04 21.83 8.14
N GLN A 68 -11.43 20.65 8.65
CA GLN A 68 -12.10 19.61 7.84
C GLN A 68 -13.57 19.94 7.57
N ASN A 69 -14.19 20.77 8.40
CA ASN A 69 -15.59 21.18 8.26
C ASN A 69 -15.71 22.52 7.51
N ASP A 70 -14.76 23.43 7.72
CA ASP A 70 -14.68 24.71 7.02
C ASP A 70 -13.26 24.99 6.50
N HIS A 71 -13.06 24.81 5.20
CA HIS A 71 -11.76 25.02 4.56
C HIS A 71 -11.26 26.48 4.63
N ARG A 72 -12.10 27.43 5.07
CA ARG A 72 -11.73 28.84 5.28
C ARG A 72 -11.08 29.08 6.64
N MET A 73 -11.14 28.09 7.52
CA MET A 73 -10.54 28.11 8.84
C MET A 73 -9.36 27.15 8.91
N MET A 74 -8.42 27.43 9.80
CA MET A 74 -7.37 26.52 10.20
C MET A 74 -7.71 25.95 11.57
N ARG A 75 -7.50 24.65 11.77
CA ARG A 75 -7.64 23.95 13.05
C ARG A 75 -6.27 23.43 13.51
N TYR A 76 -6.00 23.55 14.81
CA TYR A 76 -4.75 23.08 15.38
C TYR A 76 -4.78 21.55 15.60
N TYR A 77 -3.70 20.87 15.21
CA TYR A 77 -3.44 19.47 15.50
C TYR A 77 -2.31 19.38 16.52
N ASP A 78 -2.49 18.63 17.60
CA ASP A 78 -1.50 18.54 18.69
C ASP A 78 -0.49 17.39 18.52
N GLY A 79 -0.56 16.66 17.40
CA GLY A 79 0.23 15.46 17.14
C GLY A 79 -0.50 14.14 17.45
N ARG A 80 -1.64 14.20 18.13
CA ARG A 80 -2.48 13.04 18.49
C ARG A 80 -3.92 13.22 18.02
N VAL A 81 -4.48 14.40 18.27
CA VAL A 81 -5.88 14.74 18.01
C VAL A 81 -6.01 16.18 17.51
N TRP A 82 -7.12 16.42 16.82
CA TRP A 82 -7.50 17.76 16.36
C TRP A 82 -8.12 18.54 17.52
N THR A 83 -7.49 19.63 17.95
CA THR A 83 -8.02 20.48 19.03
C THR A 83 -9.17 21.34 18.54
N SER A 84 -10.01 21.87 19.41
CA SER A 84 -11.10 22.77 19.02
C SER A 84 -10.63 24.19 18.68
N GLU A 85 -9.33 24.45 18.70
CA GLU A 85 -8.77 25.75 18.37
C GLU A 85 -8.83 25.98 16.86
N THR A 86 -9.60 26.98 16.47
CA THR A 86 -9.74 27.41 15.07
C THR A 86 -9.31 28.87 14.91
N ARG A 87 -8.67 29.18 13.79
CA ARG A 87 -8.32 30.56 13.40
C ARG A 87 -8.62 30.81 11.93
N GLY A 88 -8.77 32.08 11.55
CA GLY A 88 -8.87 32.47 10.15
C GLY A 88 -7.63 32.06 9.37
N ALA A 89 -7.82 31.61 8.13
CA ALA A 89 -6.73 31.26 7.23
C ALA A 89 -5.87 32.46 6.82
#